data_AF-H5V2Z7-F1
#
_entry.id   AF-H5V2Z7-F1
#
_cell.length_a   1.000
_cell.length_b   1.000
_cell.length_c   1.000
_cell.angle_alpha   90.00
_cell.angle_beta   90.00
_cell.angle_gamma   90.00
#
_symmetry.space_group_name_H-M   'P 1'
#
loop_
_entity.id
_entity.type
_entity.pdbx_description
1 polymer ?
#
loop_
_entity_poly.entity_id
_entity_poly.type
_entity_poly.pdbx_seq_one_letter_code
_entity_poly.pdbx_strand_id
1 'polypeptide(L)'
;EKTQQLAKLQAALDASQQQLAANSKQIEENNKKLAGVTESQAAKEKALAEATVLLKTRDETIKGLQQNAQQAAKNSETVKAELQEAQKKLDAQSRQLADLQKAPMPVASGEMPKTKDEIRDYALGVYWAHEIANMIKSKESLGYRIGQQQVLNGVTDLIHNQLKIPQQELLETLKELDQQSQDKEKDAATAAKTEGKAFMTRFSKTAGVKRDPMGYYYMIVNKGETKIKGSDTVALTMRESLVNGKVINDMAEKGTVLTLPLDRFPPLFKSAISKVNNLGELRIVVPPELAYGEAGNMPDIPPDSTMIYDIKIVGMKKNAQK
;
A
#
# COMPACT_ATOMS: atom_id res chain seq x y z
N GLU A 1 33.53 69.88 79.08
CA GLU A 1 33.95 69.67 77.68
C GLU A 1 34.25 68.22 77.31
N LYS A 2 35.16 67.50 78.00
CA LYS A 2 35.53 66.10 77.65
C LYS A 2 34.34 65.12 77.54
N THR A 3 33.37 65.18 78.46
CA THR A 3 32.19 64.29 78.46
C THR A 3 31.24 64.54 77.28
N GLN A 4 31.10 65.80 76.84
CA GLN A 4 30.32 66.14 75.64
C GLN A 4 31.03 65.71 74.35
N GLN A 5 32.36 65.80 74.30
CA GLN A 5 33.14 65.30 73.17
C GLN A 5 33.07 63.77 73.05
N LEU A 6 33.14 63.03 74.17
CA LEU A 6 33.04 61.57 74.16
C LEU A 6 31.65 61.10 73.71
N ALA A 7 30.58 61.75 74.16
CA ALA A 7 29.21 61.46 73.73
C ALA A 7 28.99 61.76 72.23
N LYS A 8 29.59 62.86 71.72
CA LYS A 8 29.58 63.16 70.28
C LYS A 8 30.34 62.11 69.46
N LEU A 9 31.49 61.63 69.95
CA LEU A 9 32.26 60.58 69.28
C LEU A 9 31.52 59.24 69.27
N GLN A 10 30.89 58.87 70.38
CA GLN A 10 30.11 57.62 70.47
C GLN A 10 28.89 57.66 69.54
N ALA A 11 28.15 58.78 69.54
CA ALA A 11 27.03 58.95 68.61
C ALA A 11 27.48 58.90 67.13
N ALA A 12 28.66 59.45 66.82
CA ALA A 12 29.23 59.36 65.47
C ALA A 12 29.69 57.93 65.12
N LEU A 13 30.23 57.18 66.08
CA LEU A 13 30.61 55.78 65.89
C LEU A 13 29.38 54.90 65.68
N ASP A 14 28.33 55.07 66.48
CA ASP A 14 27.06 54.33 66.36
C ASP A 14 26.37 54.65 65.03
N ALA A 15 26.36 55.93 64.62
CA ALA A 15 25.84 56.33 63.31
C ALA A 15 26.65 55.72 62.15
N SER A 16 27.98 55.67 62.27
CA SER A 16 28.85 55.02 61.28
C SER A 16 28.63 53.51 61.20
N GLN A 17 28.46 52.83 62.34
CA GLN A 17 28.15 51.40 62.38
C GLN A 17 26.76 51.08 61.81
N GLN A 18 25.76 51.92 62.09
CA GLN A 18 24.43 51.81 61.48
C GLN A 18 24.50 52.03 59.96
N GLN A 19 25.29 53.00 59.49
CA GLN A 19 25.50 53.23 58.07
C GLN A 19 26.23 52.07 57.39
N LEU A 20 27.23 51.47 58.04
CA LEU A 20 27.91 50.26 57.54
C LEU A 20 26.95 49.07 57.44
N ALA A 21 26.09 48.86 58.45
CA ALA A 21 25.08 47.81 58.42
C ALA A 21 24.04 48.03 57.30
N ALA A 22 23.60 49.28 57.09
CA ALA A 22 22.70 49.64 56.00
C ALA A 22 23.35 49.41 54.63
N ASN A 23 24.61 49.83 54.45
CA ASN A 23 25.36 49.59 53.22
C ASN A 23 25.58 48.10 52.97
N SER A 24 25.88 47.31 54.00
CA SER A 24 26.05 45.85 53.86
C SER A 24 24.76 45.17 53.41
N LYS A 25 23.60 45.56 53.96
CA LYS A 25 22.30 45.05 53.49
C LYS A 25 22.03 45.46 52.04
N GLN A 26 22.35 46.70 51.68
CA GLN A 26 22.19 47.17 50.30
C GLN A 26 23.08 46.40 49.31
N ILE A 27 24.30 46.05 49.69
CA ILE A 27 25.21 45.22 48.88
C ILE A 27 24.63 43.81 48.69
N GLU A 28 24.09 43.20 49.74
CA GLU A 28 23.49 41.87 49.66
C GLU A 28 22.24 41.86 48.75
N GLU A 29 21.38 42.87 48.86
CA GLU A 29 20.24 43.06 47.95
C GLU A 29 20.69 43.27 46.50
N ASN A 30 21.73 44.07 46.27
CA ASN A 30 22.27 44.31 44.94
C ASN A 30 22.89 43.04 44.36
N ASN A 31 23.59 42.22 45.17
CA ASN A 31 24.13 40.93 44.74
C ASN A 31 23.03 39.94 44.38
N LYS A 32 21.92 39.91 45.14
CA LYS A 32 20.76 39.07 44.82
C LYS A 32 20.10 39.51 43.52
N LYS A 33 19.95 40.82 43.29
CA LYS A 33 19.46 41.36 42.01
C LYS A 33 20.41 41.01 40.86
N LEU A 34 21.73 41.12 41.07
CA LEU A 34 22.74 40.77 40.08
C LEU A 34 22.67 39.29 39.68
N ALA A 35 22.57 38.38 40.66
CA ALA A 35 22.40 36.95 40.40
C ALA A 35 21.15 36.66 39.56
N GLY A 36 20.01 37.29 39.88
CA GLY A 36 18.78 37.16 39.09
C GLY A 36 18.92 37.69 37.66
N VAL A 37 19.68 38.76 37.45
CA VAL A 37 19.98 39.28 36.11
C VAL A 37 20.89 38.31 35.35
N THR A 38 21.92 37.74 35.99
CA THR A 38 22.81 36.74 35.37
C THR A 38 22.07 35.48 34.96
N GLU A 39 21.19 34.95 35.81
CA GLU A 39 20.35 33.80 35.49
C GLU A 39 19.38 34.11 34.33
N SER A 40 18.76 35.28 34.34
CA SER A 40 17.90 35.72 33.24
C SER A 40 18.67 35.88 31.92
N GLN A 41 19.92 36.36 31.97
CA GLN A 41 20.77 36.49 30.81
C GLN A 41 21.18 35.12 30.25
N ALA A 42 21.60 34.19 31.10
CA ALA A 42 21.94 32.82 30.68
C ALA A 42 20.73 32.10 30.04
N ALA A 43 19.52 32.30 30.58
CA ALA A 43 18.29 31.75 30.00
C ALA A 43 17.99 32.34 28.61
N LYS A 44 18.21 33.65 28.41
CA LYS A 44 18.06 34.30 27.10
C LYS A 44 19.09 33.84 26.09
N GLU A 45 20.35 33.67 26.50
CA GLU A 45 21.42 33.15 25.63
C GLU A 45 21.15 31.71 25.17
N LYS A 46 20.64 30.87 26.07
CA LYS A 46 20.20 29.51 25.72
C LYS A 46 19.03 29.53 24.74
N ALA A 47 18.01 30.34 25.00
CA ALA A 47 16.86 30.48 24.10
C ALA A 47 17.27 31.02 22.72
N LEU A 48 18.24 31.95 22.67
CA LEU A 48 18.80 32.47 21.42
C LEU A 48 19.57 31.40 20.63
N ALA A 49 20.34 30.55 21.32
CA ALA A 49 21.04 29.43 20.69
C ALA A 49 20.05 28.40 20.10
N GLU A 50 19.01 28.02 20.86
CA GLU A 50 17.94 27.13 20.39
C GLU A 50 17.19 27.71 19.19
N ALA A 51 16.83 29.00 19.24
CA ALA A 51 16.19 29.70 18.13
C ALA A 51 17.09 29.76 16.88
N THR A 52 18.40 29.94 17.07
CA THR A 52 19.38 29.96 15.97
C THR A 52 19.48 28.60 15.28
N VAL A 53 19.49 27.50 16.04
CA VAL A 53 19.46 26.14 15.48
C VAL A 53 18.17 25.91 14.71
N LEU A 54 17.02 26.30 15.28
CA LEU A 54 15.72 26.15 14.64
C LEU A 54 15.65 26.93 13.31
N LEU A 55 16.19 28.16 13.28
CA LEU A 55 16.26 28.98 12.07
C LEU A 55 17.10 28.30 10.97
N LYS A 56 18.27 27.75 11.31
CA LYS A 56 19.10 26.99 10.35
C LYS A 56 18.35 25.79 9.77
N THR A 57 17.67 25.01 10.61
CA THR A 57 16.86 23.86 10.15
C THR A 57 15.70 24.30 9.24
N ARG A 58 15.06 25.44 9.55
CA ARG A 58 14.01 26.01 8.70
C ARG A 58 14.57 26.49 7.36
N ASP A 59 15.75 27.11 7.33
CA ASP A 59 16.40 27.54 6.09
C ASP A 59 16.75 26.35 5.19
N GLU A 60 17.26 25.26 5.76
CA GLU A 60 17.50 24.01 5.02
C GLU A 60 16.20 23.40 4.47
N THR A 61 15.13 23.42 5.27
CA THR A 61 13.80 22.95 4.85
C THR A 61 13.22 23.81 3.73
N ILE A 62 13.32 25.14 3.85
CA ILE A 62 12.88 26.10 2.82
C ILE A 62 13.66 25.87 1.54
N LYS A 63 14.98 25.65 1.62
CA LYS A 63 15.81 25.35 0.45
C LYS A 63 15.38 24.05 -0.23
N GLY A 64 15.07 23.00 0.53
CA GLY A 64 14.54 21.75 -0.02
C GLY A 64 13.16 21.92 -0.68
N LEU A 65 12.26 22.68 -0.06
CA LEU A 65 10.95 23.00 -0.63
C LEU A 65 11.05 23.86 -1.90
N GLN A 66 11.98 24.82 -1.94
CA GLN A 66 12.26 25.64 -3.12
C GLN A 66 12.83 24.80 -4.27
N GLN A 67 13.73 23.86 -4.00
CA GLN A 67 14.24 22.93 -5.00
C GLN A 67 13.12 22.05 -5.57
N ASN A 68 12.23 21.53 -4.71
CA ASN A 68 11.07 20.76 -5.13
C ASN A 68 10.10 21.60 -5.96
N ALA A 69 9.84 22.85 -5.57
CA ALA A 69 8.99 23.77 -6.32
C ALA A 69 9.59 24.14 -7.68
N GLN A 70 10.90 24.35 -7.77
CA GLN A 70 11.61 24.58 -9.03
C GLN A 70 11.56 23.35 -9.95
N GLN A 71 11.71 22.14 -9.39
CA GLN A 71 11.58 20.91 -10.17
C GLN A 71 10.14 20.71 -10.65
N ALA A 72 9.14 20.99 -9.81
CA ALA A 72 7.74 20.93 -10.21
C ALA A 72 7.41 21.97 -11.29
N ALA A 73 7.96 23.18 -11.20
CA ALA A 73 7.81 24.21 -12.23
C ALA A 73 8.43 23.78 -13.57
N LYS A 74 9.65 23.23 -13.55
CA LYS A 74 10.30 22.66 -14.75
C LYS A 74 9.47 21.54 -15.37
N ASN A 75 9.00 20.59 -14.55
CA ASN A 75 8.13 19.52 -15.02
C ASN A 75 6.82 20.08 -15.61
N SER A 76 6.24 21.11 -15.00
CA SER A 76 5.04 21.77 -15.53
C SER A 76 5.29 22.48 -16.86
N GLU A 77 6.47 23.09 -17.06
CA GLU A 77 6.86 23.69 -18.34
C GLU A 77 7.07 22.62 -19.42
N THR A 78 7.70 21.49 -19.08
CA THR A 78 7.85 20.35 -19.99
C THR A 78 6.48 19.81 -20.41
N VAL A 79 5.57 19.57 -19.45
CA VAL A 79 4.22 19.11 -19.73
C VAL A 79 3.43 20.14 -20.56
N LYS A 80 3.60 21.44 -20.31
CA LYS A 80 2.97 22.48 -21.15
C LYS A 80 3.52 22.50 -22.57
N ALA A 81 4.83 22.30 -22.75
CA ALA A 81 5.46 22.22 -24.07
C ALA A 81 4.99 20.97 -24.83
N GLU A 82 4.94 19.82 -24.16
CA GLU A 82 4.40 18.56 -24.72
C GLU A 82 2.91 18.69 -25.07
N LEU A 83 2.12 19.39 -24.24
CA LEU A 83 0.70 19.63 -24.51
C LEU A 83 0.49 20.60 -25.68
N GLN A 84 1.33 21.63 -25.82
CA GLN A 84 1.30 22.51 -27.00
C GLN A 84 1.74 21.79 -28.27
N GLU A 85 2.73 20.90 -28.18
CA GLU A 85 3.16 20.07 -29.32
C GLU A 85 2.08 19.04 -29.69
N ALA A 86 1.45 18.41 -28.71
CA ALA A 86 0.30 17.52 -28.89
C ALA A 86 -0.90 18.27 -29.49
N GLN A 87 -1.18 19.51 -29.06
CA GLN A 87 -2.25 20.33 -29.63
C GLN A 87 -1.96 20.72 -31.08
N LYS A 88 -0.71 21.12 -31.40
CA LYS A 88 -0.31 21.39 -32.80
C LYS A 88 -0.42 20.14 -33.68
N LYS A 89 -0.08 18.96 -33.14
CA LYS A 89 -0.27 17.67 -33.83
C LYS A 89 -1.74 17.33 -33.98
N LEU A 90 -2.58 17.60 -32.98
CA LEU A 90 -4.03 17.42 -33.02
C LEU A 90 -4.69 18.34 -34.04
N ASP A 91 -4.26 19.60 -34.15
CA ASP A 91 -4.78 20.55 -35.14
C ASP A 91 -4.36 20.14 -36.56
N ALA A 92 -3.13 19.62 -36.74
CA ALA A 92 -2.66 19.05 -38.00
C ALA A 92 -3.42 17.75 -38.36
N GLN A 93 -3.67 16.89 -37.38
CA GLN A 93 -4.48 15.68 -37.53
C GLN A 93 -5.96 16.00 -37.77
N SER A 94 -6.49 17.08 -37.20
CA SER A 94 -7.87 17.54 -37.43
C SER A 94 -8.07 18.05 -38.86
N ARG A 95 -7.04 18.71 -39.42
CA ARG A 95 -7.01 19.07 -40.85
C ARG A 95 -6.89 17.84 -41.76
N GLN A 96 -6.08 16.85 -41.38
CA GLN A 96 -6.06 15.54 -42.06
C GLN A 96 -7.37 14.75 -41.92
N LEU A 97 -8.05 14.84 -40.77
CA LEU A 97 -9.35 14.23 -40.51
C LEU A 97 -10.46 14.89 -41.34
N ALA A 98 -10.41 16.20 -41.57
CA ALA A 98 -11.31 16.89 -42.49
C ALA A 98 -11.12 16.44 -43.95
N ASP A 99 -9.89 16.08 -44.34
CA ASP A 99 -9.59 15.49 -45.64
C ASP A 99 -9.99 14.00 -45.70
N LEU A 100 -9.93 13.26 -44.58
CA LEU A 100 -10.33 11.84 -44.46
C LEU A 100 -11.84 11.63 -44.27
N GLN A 101 -12.59 12.62 -43.77
CA GLN A 101 -14.06 12.58 -43.68
C GLN A 101 -14.75 12.55 -45.06
N LYS A 102 -14.00 12.80 -46.14
CA LYS A 102 -14.46 12.58 -47.53
C LYS A 102 -14.22 11.15 -48.02
N ALA A 103 -13.55 10.29 -47.25
CA ALA A 103 -13.30 8.90 -47.61
C ALA A 103 -14.33 7.98 -46.91
N PRO A 104 -14.91 7.00 -47.61
CA PRO A 104 -15.85 6.06 -47.00
C PRO A 104 -15.13 5.15 -45.99
N MET A 105 -15.77 4.90 -44.85
CA MET A 105 -15.24 4.00 -43.82
C MET A 105 -15.09 2.57 -44.38
N PRO A 106 -13.94 1.89 -44.16
CA PRO A 106 -13.85 0.47 -44.40
C PRO A 106 -14.51 -0.29 -43.25
N VAL A 107 -15.46 -1.13 -43.63
CA VAL A 107 -16.11 -2.15 -42.79
C VAL A 107 -15.08 -3.22 -42.41
N ALA A 108 -15.18 -3.73 -41.19
CA ALA A 108 -14.28 -4.68 -40.54
C ALA A 108 -13.83 -5.87 -41.42
N SER A 109 -12.51 -6.10 -41.49
CA SER A 109 -11.83 -7.40 -41.67
C SER A 109 -10.30 -7.25 -41.54
N GLY A 110 -9.74 -7.67 -40.40
CA GLY A 110 -8.47 -8.40 -40.31
C GLY A 110 -7.18 -7.82 -40.88
N GLU A 111 -6.71 -6.66 -40.43
CA GLU A 111 -5.28 -6.35 -40.47
C GLU A 111 -4.76 -6.03 -39.06
N MET A 112 -3.54 -6.48 -38.75
CA MET A 112 -2.86 -6.14 -37.50
C MET A 112 -2.73 -4.61 -37.40
N PRO A 113 -3.06 -3.97 -36.26
CA PRO A 113 -2.83 -2.54 -36.04
C PRO A 113 -1.39 -2.17 -36.41
N LYS A 114 -1.20 -1.28 -37.40
CA LYS A 114 0.11 -0.92 -37.95
C LYS A 114 0.58 0.44 -37.45
N THR A 115 -0.35 1.38 -37.29
CA THR A 115 -0.02 2.75 -36.84
C THR A 115 -0.04 2.86 -35.32
N LYS A 116 0.62 3.89 -34.77
CA LYS A 116 0.59 4.16 -33.32
C LYS A 116 -0.83 4.41 -32.81
N ASP A 117 -1.66 5.09 -33.61
CA ASP A 117 -3.04 5.37 -33.26
C ASP A 117 -3.89 4.09 -33.29
N GLU A 118 -3.75 3.25 -34.31
CA GLU A 118 -4.43 1.95 -34.36
C GLU A 118 -4.02 1.04 -33.19
N ILE A 119 -2.73 1.01 -32.82
CA ILE A 119 -2.25 0.22 -31.68
C ILE A 119 -2.83 0.76 -30.36
N ARG A 120 -2.89 2.09 -30.18
CA ARG A 120 -3.51 2.72 -29.01
C ARG A 120 -4.98 2.33 -28.90
N ASP A 121 -5.73 2.46 -30.00
CA ASP A 121 -7.17 2.20 -30.03
C ASP A 121 -7.47 0.71 -29.82
N TYR A 122 -6.66 -0.17 -30.41
CA TYR A 122 -6.71 -1.62 -30.15
C TYR A 122 -6.40 -1.95 -28.68
N ALA A 123 -5.42 -1.30 -28.06
CA ALA A 123 -5.08 -1.51 -26.66
C ALA A 123 -6.22 -1.12 -25.71
N LEU A 124 -6.96 -0.05 -26.00
CA LEU A 124 -8.17 0.33 -25.26
C LEU A 124 -9.26 -0.75 -25.36
N GLY A 125 -9.47 -1.28 -26.58
CA GLY A 125 -10.39 -2.40 -26.80
C GLY A 125 -9.99 -3.65 -26.01
N VAL A 126 -8.71 -4.01 -26.00
CA VAL A 126 -8.18 -5.15 -25.22
C VAL A 126 -8.37 -4.93 -23.71
N TYR A 127 -8.12 -3.72 -23.22
CA TYR A 127 -8.32 -3.39 -21.81
C TYR A 127 -9.78 -3.61 -21.38
N TRP A 128 -10.76 -3.11 -22.13
CA TRP A 128 -12.18 -3.34 -21.82
C TRP A 128 -12.60 -4.80 -22.04
N ALA A 129 -12.05 -5.46 -23.07
CA ALA A 129 -12.33 -6.88 -23.33
C ALA A 129 -11.86 -7.77 -22.18
N HIS A 130 -10.78 -7.41 -21.48
CA HIS A 130 -10.33 -8.12 -20.29
C HIS A 130 -11.38 -8.10 -19.17
N GLU A 131 -11.99 -6.93 -18.90
CA GLU A 131 -13.06 -6.79 -17.91
C GLU A 131 -14.31 -7.58 -18.32
N ILE A 132 -14.71 -7.50 -19.59
CA ILE A 132 -15.83 -8.29 -20.13
C ILE A 132 -15.55 -9.79 -19.98
N ALA A 133 -14.35 -10.24 -20.33
CA ALA A 133 -13.96 -11.64 -20.22
C ALA A 133 -13.99 -12.14 -18.75
N ASN A 134 -13.58 -11.31 -17.80
CA ASN A 134 -13.64 -11.65 -16.37
C ASN A 134 -15.08 -11.72 -15.87
N MET A 135 -15.95 -10.80 -16.28
CA MET A 135 -17.38 -10.86 -15.94
C MET A 135 -18.05 -12.10 -16.53
N ILE A 136 -17.75 -12.45 -17.79
CA ILE A 136 -18.23 -13.68 -18.44
C ILE A 136 -17.80 -14.90 -17.64
N LYS A 137 -16.49 -15.03 -17.35
CA LYS A 137 -15.96 -16.15 -16.56
C LYS A 137 -16.57 -16.23 -15.17
N SER A 138 -16.80 -15.08 -14.52
CA SER A 138 -17.50 -15.00 -13.23
C SER A 138 -18.89 -15.62 -13.32
N LYS A 139 -19.71 -15.20 -14.29
CA LYS A 139 -21.05 -15.80 -14.47
C LYS A 139 -20.97 -17.26 -14.91
N GLU A 140 -20.03 -17.64 -15.76
CA GLU A 140 -19.84 -19.04 -16.16
C GLU A 140 -19.45 -19.95 -14.98
N SER A 141 -18.66 -19.44 -14.03
CA SER A 141 -18.31 -20.17 -12.82
C SER A 141 -19.51 -20.44 -11.90
N LEU A 142 -20.58 -19.64 -12.02
CA LEU A 142 -21.88 -19.84 -11.35
C LEU A 142 -22.83 -20.74 -12.18
N GLY A 143 -22.36 -21.29 -13.30
CA GLY A 143 -23.09 -22.21 -14.16
C GLY A 143 -23.94 -21.53 -15.24
N TYR A 144 -23.81 -20.22 -15.45
CA TYR A 144 -24.46 -19.55 -16.58
C TYR A 144 -23.72 -19.86 -17.89
N ARG A 145 -24.45 -20.05 -18.98
CA ARG A 145 -23.85 -20.13 -20.31
C ARG A 145 -23.97 -18.77 -20.99
N ILE A 146 -22.86 -18.05 -21.12
CA ILE A 146 -22.89 -16.71 -21.72
C ILE A 146 -22.64 -16.79 -23.22
N GLY A 147 -23.58 -16.28 -24.01
CA GLY A 147 -23.44 -16.17 -25.45
C GLY A 147 -22.48 -15.05 -25.82
N GLN A 148 -21.17 -15.33 -25.94
CA GLN A 148 -20.14 -14.31 -26.20
C GLN A 148 -20.43 -13.43 -27.42
N GLN A 149 -20.98 -14.00 -28.49
CA GLN A 149 -21.40 -13.24 -29.67
C GLN A 149 -22.49 -12.20 -29.35
N GLN A 150 -23.44 -12.53 -28.47
CA GLN A 150 -24.46 -11.57 -28.05
C GLN A 150 -23.90 -10.48 -27.13
N VAL A 151 -22.90 -10.81 -26.30
CA VAL A 151 -22.16 -9.79 -25.52
C VAL A 151 -21.46 -8.82 -26.46
N LEU A 152 -20.75 -9.32 -27.48
CA LEU A 152 -20.08 -8.49 -28.48
C LEU A 152 -21.08 -7.64 -29.28
N ASN A 153 -22.22 -8.21 -29.67
CA ASN A 153 -23.30 -7.48 -30.34
C ASN A 153 -23.81 -6.34 -29.45
N GLY A 154 -24.08 -6.61 -28.17
CA GLY A 154 -24.57 -5.59 -27.23
C GLY A 154 -23.58 -4.44 -27.03
N VAL A 155 -22.28 -4.74 -26.89
CA VAL A 155 -21.22 -3.72 -26.81
C VAL A 155 -21.15 -2.91 -28.10
N THR A 156 -21.16 -3.59 -29.25
CA THR A 156 -21.11 -2.94 -30.57
C THR A 156 -22.33 -2.05 -30.79
N ASP A 157 -23.53 -2.54 -30.52
CA ASP A 157 -24.78 -1.80 -30.67
C ASP A 157 -24.80 -0.58 -29.75
N LEU A 158 -24.30 -0.69 -28.50
CA LEU A 158 -24.20 0.45 -27.57
C LEU A 158 -23.25 1.54 -28.08
N ILE A 159 -22.05 1.17 -28.54
CA ILE A 159 -21.04 2.11 -29.07
C ILE A 159 -21.60 2.90 -30.26
N HIS A 160 -22.40 2.25 -31.11
CA HIS A 160 -23.02 2.89 -32.27
C HIS A 160 -24.36 3.58 -31.96
N ASN A 161 -24.81 3.54 -30.69
CA ASN A 161 -26.11 4.05 -30.27
C ASN A 161 -27.29 3.42 -31.05
N GLN A 162 -27.20 2.11 -31.31
CA GLN A 162 -28.12 1.28 -32.08
C GLN A 162 -28.65 0.09 -31.27
N LEU A 163 -28.85 0.28 -29.96
CA LEU A 163 -29.39 -0.78 -29.09
C LEU A 163 -30.71 -1.33 -29.66
N LYS A 164 -30.75 -2.65 -29.85
CA LYS A 164 -31.91 -3.37 -30.39
C LYS A 164 -32.99 -3.65 -29.35
N ILE A 165 -32.63 -3.57 -28.06
CA ILE A 165 -33.50 -3.83 -26.91
C ILE A 165 -33.65 -2.53 -26.12
N PRO A 166 -34.87 -2.16 -25.67
CA PRO A 166 -35.10 -1.00 -24.83
C PRO A 166 -34.27 -1.06 -23.54
N GLN A 167 -33.75 0.09 -23.10
CA GLN A 167 -32.90 0.17 -21.91
C GLN A 167 -33.59 -0.38 -20.65
N GLN A 168 -34.90 -0.18 -20.50
CA GLN A 168 -35.65 -0.69 -19.35
C GLN A 168 -35.64 -2.23 -19.27
N GLU A 169 -35.85 -2.91 -20.40
CA GLU A 169 -35.84 -4.37 -20.48
C GLU A 169 -34.45 -4.94 -20.17
N LEU A 170 -33.39 -4.26 -20.62
CA LEU A 170 -32.01 -4.61 -20.26
C LEU A 170 -31.78 -4.48 -18.75
N LEU A 171 -32.23 -3.40 -18.12
CA LEU A 171 -32.07 -3.19 -16.67
C LEU A 171 -32.84 -4.23 -15.84
N GLU A 172 -34.07 -4.57 -16.24
CA GLU A 172 -34.87 -5.61 -15.58
C GLU A 172 -34.20 -6.98 -15.70
N THR A 173 -33.71 -7.34 -16.90
CA THR A 173 -32.97 -8.59 -17.13
C THR A 173 -31.69 -8.67 -16.30
N LEU A 174 -30.92 -7.57 -16.22
CA LEU A 174 -29.70 -7.53 -15.42
C LEU A 174 -29.99 -7.64 -13.92
N LYS A 175 -31.06 -7.00 -13.44
CA LYS A 175 -31.49 -7.12 -12.04
C LYS A 175 -31.85 -8.55 -11.66
N GLU A 176 -32.59 -9.26 -12.52
CA GLU A 176 -32.92 -10.67 -12.31
C GLU A 176 -31.66 -11.54 -12.30
N LEU A 177 -30.74 -11.33 -13.26
CA LEU A 177 -29.46 -12.04 -13.33
C LEU A 177 -28.63 -11.80 -12.06
N ASP A 178 -28.59 -10.58 -11.55
CA ASP A 178 -27.85 -10.24 -10.34
C ASP A 178 -28.45 -10.91 -9.11
N GLN A 179 -29.78 -10.91 -8.96
CA GLN A 179 -30.44 -11.61 -7.86
C GLN A 179 -30.15 -13.11 -7.89
N GLN A 180 -30.29 -13.75 -9.06
CA GLN A 180 -29.98 -15.17 -9.21
C GLN A 180 -28.50 -15.48 -9.01
N SER A 181 -27.60 -14.57 -9.41
CA SER A 181 -26.16 -14.70 -9.17
C SER A 181 -25.85 -14.67 -7.68
N GLN A 182 -26.46 -13.75 -6.92
CA GLN A 182 -26.28 -13.67 -5.47
C GLN A 182 -26.73 -14.94 -4.75
N ASP A 183 -27.87 -15.52 -5.15
CA ASP A 183 -28.35 -16.77 -4.57
C ASP A 183 -27.35 -17.93 -4.84
N LYS A 184 -26.83 -18.02 -6.06
CA LYS A 184 -25.80 -19.02 -6.44
C LYS A 184 -24.48 -18.80 -5.70
N GLU A 185 -24.06 -17.54 -5.53
CA GLU A 185 -22.85 -17.19 -4.77
C GLU A 185 -22.99 -17.60 -3.29
N LYS A 186 -24.18 -17.41 -2.70
CA LYS A 186 -24.47 -17.85 -1.33
C LYS A 186 -24.46 -19.38 -1.18
N ASP A 187 -24.97 -20.09 -2.18
CA ASP A 187 -24.91 -21.55 -2.21
C ASP A 187 -23.45 -22.03 -2.31
N ALA A 188 -22.66 -21.42 -3.21
CA ALA A 188 -21.23 -21.70 -3.34
C ALA A 188 -20.46 -21.39 -2.05
N ALA A 189 -20.77 -20.28 -1.38
CA ALA A 189 -20.20 -19.92 -0.08
C ALA A 189 -20.49 -21.01 0.97
N THR A 190 -21.74 -21.46 1.06
CA THR A 190 -22.17 -22.48 2.01
C THR A 190 -21.45 -23.82 1.77
N ALA A 191 -21.31 -24.20 0.50
CA ALA A 191 -20.56 -25.40 0.10
C ALA A 191 -19.07 -25.27 0.46
N ALA A 192 -18.41 -24.19 0.05
CA ALA A 192 -16.99 -23.94 0.29
C ALA A 192 -16.67 -23.90 1.80
N LYS A 193 -17.51 -23.25 2.60
CA LYS A 193 -17.39 -23.21 4.06
C LYS A 193 -17.50 -24.58 4.70
N THR A 194 -18.46 -25.39 4.24
CA THR A 194 -18.69 -26.75 4.74
C THR A 194 -17.51 -27.67 4.40
N GLU A 195 -17.06 -27.65 3.15
CA GLU A 195 -15.91 -28.40 2.67
C GLU A 195 -14.62 -27.99 3.39
N GLY A 196 -14.40 -26.68 3.53
CA GLY A 196 -13.26 -26.09 4.22
C GLY A 196 -13.17 -26.56 5.67
N LYS A 197 -14.27 -26.43 6.42
CA LYS A 197 -14.35 -26.90 7.82
C LYS A 197 -14.09 -28.41 7.93
N ALA A 198 -14.66 -29.21 7.03
CA ALA A 198 -14.45 -30.65 7.01
C ALA A 198 -12.99 -31.00 6.70
N PHE A 199 -12.38 -30.33 5.74
CA PHE A 199 -10.98 -30.52 5.37
C PHE A 199 -10.04 -30.13 6.52
N MET A 200 -10.22 -28.95 7.12
CA MET A 200 -9.40 -28.49 8.25
C MET A 200 -9.47 -29.47 9.43
N THR A 201 -10.66 -30.01 9.72
CA THR A 201 -10.86 -31.01 10.79
C THR A 201 -10.11 -32.33 10.51
N ARG A 202 -10.07 -32.76 9.24
CA ARG A 202 -9.30 -33.95 8.85
C ARG A 202 -7.80 -33.65 8.87
N PHE A 203 -7.39 -32.53 8.29
CA PHE A 203 -5.99 -32.13 8.23
C PHE A 203 -5.37 -31.94 9.61
N SER A 204 -6.11 -31.35 10.56
CA SER A 204 -5.63 -31.18 11.94
C SER A 204 -5.32 -32.49 12.67
N LYS A 205 -5.86 -33.62 12.20
CA LYS A 205 -5.63 -34.96 12.76
C LYS A 205 -4.50 -35.72 12.05
N THR A 206 -3.98 -35.20 10.94
CA THR A 206 -2.86 -35.81 10.22
C THR A 206 -1.59 -35.70 11.06
N ALA A 207 -0.80 -36.78 11.12
CA ALA A 207 0.45 -36.80 11.86
C ALA A 207 1.41 -35.71 11.36
N GLY A 208 2.04 -34.99 12.29
CA GLY A 208 2.95 -33.88 11.96
C GLY A 208 2.27 -32.54 11.71
N VAL A 209 0.93 -32.49 11.62
CA VAL A 209 0.19 -31.23 11.53
C VAL A 209 0.18 -30.53 12.88
N LYS A 210 0.41 -29.21 12.84
CA LYS A 210 0.36 -28.32 14.00
C LYS A 210 -0.51 -27.11 13.69
N ARG A 211 -1.10 -26.52 14.74
CA ARG A 211 -1.84 -25.27 14.65
C ARG A 211 -0.93 -24.10 15.04
N ASP A 212 -0.92 -23.06 14.24
CA ASP A 212 -0.24 -21.81 14.56
C ASP A 212 -1.17 -20.91 15.42
N PRO A 213 -0.64 -20.07 16.33
CA PRO A 213 -1.45 -19.12 17.09
C PRO A 213 -2.30 -18.18 16.23
N MET A 214 -1.88 -17.88 15.00
CA MET A 214 -2.68 -17.10 14.06
C MET A 214 -3.98 -17.81 13.63
N GLY A 215 -4.06 -19.14 13.75
CA GLY A 215 -5.27 -19.92 13.50
C GLY A 215 -5.18 -20.90 12.33
N TYR A 216 -4.17 -20.77 11.46
CA TYR A 216 -3.91 -21.71 10.36
C TYR A 216 -3.24 -23.01 10.84
N TYR A 217 -3.34 -24.06 10.03
CA TYR A 217 -2.64 -25.33 10.26
C TYR A 217 -1.45 -25.45 9.31
N TYR A 218 -0.39 -26.11 9.75
CA TYR A 218 0.79 -26.36 8.92
C TYR A 218 1.35 -27.76 9.12
N MET A 219 1.97 -28.27 8.06
CA MET A 219 2.72 -29.53 8.04
C MET A 219 4.07 -29.26 7.37
N ILE A 220 5.16 -29.51 8.10
CA ILE A 220 6.50 -29.42 7.53
C ILE A 220 6.74 -30.70 6.72
N VAL A 221 6.95 -30.54 5.41
CA VAL A 221 7.27 -31.63 4.48
C VAL A 221 8.78 -31.87 4.47
N ASN A 222 9.56 -30.80 4.38
CA ASN A 222 11.01 -30.81 4.53
C ASN A 222 11.41 -29.65 5.44
N LYS A 223 12.17 -29.94 6.50
CA LYS A 223 12.61 -28.89 7.43
C LYS A 223 13.63 -27.94 6.79
N GLY A 224 14.42 -28.42 5.83
CA GLY A 224 15.57 -27.70 5.28
C GLY A 224 16.74 -27.60 6.27
N GLU A 225 17.82 -26.95 5.84
CA GLU A 225 19.10 -27.03 6.55
C GLU A 225 19.47 -25.74 7.27
N THR A 226 19.55 -24.63 6.54
CA THR A 226 20.08 -23.37 7.08
C THR A 226 18.98 -22.42 7.53
N LYS A 227 19.02 -22.00 8.80
CA LYS A 227 18.02 -21.08 9.37
C LYS A 227 17.97 -19.75 8.60
N ILE A 228 16.75 -19.34 8.25
CA ILE A 228 16.44 -18.06 7.60
C ILE A 228 16.21 -16.99 8.68
N LYS A 229 16.86 -15.82 8.56
CA LYS A 229 16.66 -14.65 9.42
C LYS A 229 15.71 -13.65 8.76
N GLY A 230 15.11 -12.75 9.53
CA GLY A 230 14.14 -11.74 9.03
C GLY A 230 14.66 -10.87 7.89
N SER A 231 15.94 -10.47 7.95
CA SER A 231 16.60 -9.65 6.93
C SER A 231 17.02 -10.43 5.67
N ASP A 232 17.01 -11.76 5.71
CA ASP A 232 17.46 -12.58 4.60
C ASP A 232 16.46 -12.50 3.44
N THR A 233 16.98 -12.45 2.22
CA THR A 233 16.18 -12.53 1.00
C THR A 233 15.86 -14.00 0.73
N VAL A 234 14.58 -14.34 0.64
CA VAL A 234 14.07 -15.68 0.43
C VAL A 234 13.53 -15.79 -0.99
N ALA A 235 13.93 -16.82 -1.72
CA ALA A 235 13.37 -17.21 -3.01
C ALA A 235 12.50 -18.45 -2.82
N LEU A 236 11.26 -18.41 -3.27
CA LEU A 236 10.31 -19.51 -3.13
C LEU A 236 9.44 -19.73 -4.35
N THR A 237 8.93 -20.95 -4.47
CA THR A 237 7.77 -21.28 -5.31
C THR A 237 6.60 -21.63 -4.41
N MET A 238 5.39 -21.36 -4.92
CA MET A 238 4.16 -21.66 -4.21
C MET A 238 3.13 -22.24 -5.17
N ARG A 239 2.40 -23.25 -4.69
CA ARG A 239 1.20 -23.76 -5.33
C ARG A 239 0.00 -23.49 -4.43
N GLU A 240 -0.99 -22.80 -4.99
CA GLU A 240 -2.19 -22.34 -4.31
C GLU A 240 -3.38 -23.16 -4.82
N SER A 241 -4.15 -23.73 -3.90
CA SER A 241 -5.32 -24.54 -4.26
C SER A 241 -6.44 -24.43 -3.25
N LEU A 242 -7.65 -24.74 -3.71
CA LEU A 242 -8.82 -24.92 -2.86
C LEU A 242 -8.87 -26.35 -2.31
N VAL A 243 -9.66 -26.54 -1.25
CA VAL A 243 -9.86 -27.85 -0.61
C VAL A 243 -10.54 -28.89 -1.53
N ASN A 244 -11.22 -28.44 -2.58
CA ASN A 244 -11.81 -29.28 -3.62
C ASN A 244 -10.80 -29.71 -4.70
N GLY A 245 -9.53 -29.28 -4.60
CA GLY A 245 -8.47 -29.64 -5.53
C GLY A 245 -8.27 -28.67 -6.69
N LYS A 246 -9.13 -27.65 -6.86
CA LYS A 246 -8.92 -26.61 -7.87
C LYS A 246 -7.62 -25.86 -7.59
N VAL A 247 -6.69 -25.88 -8.54
CA VAL A 247 -5.46 -25.09 -8.50
C VAL A 247 -5.78 -23.67 -8.95
N ILE A 248 -5.40 -22.70 -8.12
CA ILE A 248 -5.56 -21.27 -8.41
C ILE A 248 -4.30 -20.73 -9.09
N ASN A 249 -3.14 -21.12 -8.56
CA ASN A 249 -1.86 -20.70 -9.09
C ASN A 249 -0.82 -21.79 -8.81
N ASP A 250 0.01 -22.09 -9.80
CA ASP A 250 1.18 -22.94 -9.63
C ASP A 250 2.40 -22.23 -10.21
N MET A 251 3.26 -21.74 -9.32
CA MET A 251 4.45 -21.03 -9.73
C MET A 251 5.51 -21.95 -10.33
N ALA A 252 5.60 -23.19 -9.86
CA ALA A 252 6.59 -24.15 -10.33
C ALA A 252 6.27 -24.58 -11.77
N GLU A 253 5.00 -24.85 -12.06
CA GLU A 253 4.52 -25.15 -13.43
C GLU A 253 4.78 -23.98 -14.39
N LYS A 254 4.57 -22.74 -13.91
CA LYS A 254 4.85 -21.52 -14.69
C LYS A 254 6.34 -21.15 -14.80
N GLY A 255 7.23 -21.87 -14.11
CA GLY A 255 8.65 -21.53 -14.04
C GLY A 255 8.94 -20.18 -13.38
N THR A 256 8.08 -19.72 -12.47
CA THR A 256 8.19 -18.43 -11.78
C THR A 256 8.64 -18.59 -10.34
N VAL A 257 9.41 -17.63 -9.82
CA VAL A 257 9.94 -17.63 -8.44
C VAL A 257 9.67 -16.27 -7.80
N LEU A 258 9.17 -16.27 -6.56
CA LEU A 258 8.99 -15.05 -5.76
C LEU A 258 10.23 -14.85 -4.90
N THR A 259 10.88 -13.69 -5.04
CA THR A 259 12.07 -13.34 -4.25
C THR A 259 11.82 -12.06 -3.47
N LEU A 260 11.78 -12.14 -2.13
CA LEU A 260 11.57 -11.01 -1.24
C LEU A 260 12.36 -11.19 0.07
N PRO A 261 12.76 -10.11 0.77
CA PRO A 261 13.19 -10.21 2.17
C PRO A 261 12.10 -10.85 3.04
N LEU A 262 12.46 -11.74 3.98
CA LEU A 262 11.48 -12.42 4.83
C LEU A 262 10.55 -11.43 5.57
N ASP A 263 11.10 -10.29 6.01
CA ASP A 263 10.33 -9.24 6.69
C ASP A 263 9.34 -8.48 5.78
N ARG A 264 9.40 -8.66 4.45
CA ARG A 264 8.49 -8.03 3.47
C ARG A 264 7.34 -8.94 3.05
N PHE A 265 7.33 -10.21 3.47
CA PHE A 265 6.18 -11.09 3.22
C PHE A 265 4.98 -10.69 4.09
N PRO A 266 3.74 -10.91 3.62
CA PRO A 266 2.55 -10.74 4.45
C PRO A 266 2.63 -11.58 5.74
N PRO A 267 2.03 -11.15 6.86
CA PRO A 267 2.20 -11.78 8.17
C PRO A 267 1.97 -13.30 8.20
N LEU A 268 0.94 -13.78 7.51
CA LEU A 268 0.64 -15.21 7.37
C LEU A 268 1.83 -15.99 6.77
N PHE A 269 2.29 -15.56 5.59
CA PHE A 269 3.40 -16.21 4.90
C PHE A 269 4.72 -16.05 5.63
N LYS A 270 4.97 -14.88 6.24
CA LYS A 270 6.15 -14.68 7.11
C LYS A 270 6.17 -15.68 8.26
N SER A 271 5.02 -15.87 8.93
CA SER A 271 4.86 -16.85 10.02
C SER A 271 5.12 -18.29 9.54
N ALA A 272 4.56 -18.65 8.38
CA ALA A 272 4.70 -19.97 7.77
C ALA A 272 6.14 -20.27 7.31
N ILE A 273 6.75 -19.38 6.53
CA ILE A 273 8.12 -19.52 6.02
C ILE A 273 9.11 -19.65 7.19
N SER A 274 8.89 -18.92 8.28
CA SER A 274 9.71 -19.01 9.49
C SER A 274 9.65 -20.36 10.21
N LYS A 275 8.73 -21.27 9.83
CA LYS A 275 8.68 -22.64 10.34
C LYS A 275 9.68 -23.58 9.68
N VAL A 276 10.24 -23.20 8.52
CA VAL A 276 11.23 -24.00 7.79
C VAL A 276 12.54 -23.23 7.61
N ASN A 277 13.57 -23.96 7.19
CA ASN A 277 14.88 -23.43 6.85
C ASN A 277 15.01 -23.26 5.33
N ASN A 278 16.15 -22.76 4.86
CA ASN A 278 16.50 -22.77 3.44
C ASN A 278 16.39 -24.18 2.86
N LEU A 279 15.86 -24.30 1.64
CA LEU A 279 15.50 -25.55 0.98
C LEU A 279 14.41 -26.37 1.69
N GLY A 280 13.71 -25.76 2.65
CA GLY A 280 12.57 -26.35 3.32
C GLY A 280 11.29 -26.26 2.50
N GLU A 281 10.34 -27.12 2.86
CA GLU A 281 9.04 -27.26 2.22
C GLU A 281 7.97 -27.48 3.29
N LEU A 282 6.84 -26.81 3.15
CA LEU A 282 5.69 -26.96 4.04
C LEU A 282 4.38 -26.76 3.30
N ARG A 283 3.34 -27.41 3.81
CA ARG A 283 1.95 -27.13 3.47
C ARG A 283 1.30 -26.33 4.58
N ILE A 284 0.59 -25.26 4.24
CA ILE A 284 -0.30 -24.55 5.17
C ILE A 284 -1.75 -24.60 4.68
N VAL A 285 -2.68 -24.73 5.62
CA VAL A 285 -4.13 -24.74 5.40
C VAL A 285 -4.71 -23.57 6.16
N VAL A 286 -5.28 -22.64 5.41
CA VAL A 286 -5.55 -21.28 5.85
C VAL A 286 -7.06 -21.05 5.82
N PRO A 287 -7.69 -20.76 6.98
CA PRO A 287 -9.12 -20.47 7.03
C PRO A 287 -9.45 -19.15 6.30
N PRO A 288 -10.70 -18.97 5.86
CA PRO A 288 -11.08 -17.83 5.02
C PRO A 288 -10.77 -16.47 5.65
N GLU A 289 -10.85 -16.33 6.97
CA GLU A 289 -10.58 -15.08 7.69
C GLU A 289 -9.11 -14.63 7.60
N LEU A 290 -8.20 -15.53 7.22
CA LEU A 290 -6.78 -15.24 6.97
C LEU A 290 -6.44 -15.22 5.47
N ALA A 291 -7.43 -15.38 4.59
CA ALA A 291 -7.29 -15.43 3.14
C ALA A 291 -8.23 -14.42 2.46
N TYR A 292 -9.22 -14.89 1.70
CA TYR A 292 -10.13 -14.04 0.90
C TYR A 292 -11.48 -13.74 1.57
N GLY A 293 -11.73 -14.30 2.76
CA GLY A 293 -12.90 -13.99 3.59
C GLY A 293 -14.26 -14.27 2.93
N GLU A 294 -15.28 -13.58 3.43
CA GLU A 294 -16.67 -13.66 2.96
C GLU A 294 -16.85 -13.11 1.54
N ALA A 295 -15.90 -12.32 1.03
CA ALA A 295 -15.97 -11.80 -0.33
C ALA A 295 -15.44 -12.82 -1.37
N GLY A 296 -14.45 -13.64 -1.00
CA GLY A 296 -13.76 -14.49 -1.96
C GLY A 296 -12.99 -13.68 -3.01
N ASN A 297 -12.73 -14.31 -4.16
CA ASN A 297 -12.17 -13.69 -5.36
C ASN A 297 -12.69 -14.44 -6.59
N MET A 298 -13.95 -14.17 -6.94
CA MET A 298 -14.63 -14.78 -8.10
C MET A 298 -13.96 -14.37 -9.43
N PRO A 299 -13.97 -15.24 -10.46
CA PRO A 299 -14.57 -16.59 -10.53
C PRO A 299 -13.81 -17.67 -9.75
N ASP A 300 -12.60 -17.37 -9.30
CA ASP A 300 -11.66 -18.44 -9.02
C ASP A 300 -11.76 -19.01 -7.61
N ILE A 301 -12.05 -18.14 -6.64
CA ILE A 301 -12.10 -18.44 -5.22
C ILE A 301 -13.49 -18.06 -4.72
N PRO A 302 -14.37 -19.02 -4.43
CA PRO A 302 -15.66 -18.74 -3.83
C PRO A 302 -15.53 -18.02 -2.47
N PRO A 303 -16.56 -17.28 -2.04
CA PRO A 303 -16.68 -16.80 -0.66
C PRO A 303 -16.43 -17.89 0.39
N ASP A 304 -15.87 -17.53 1.54
CA ASP A 304 -15.61 -18.42 2.68
C ASP A 304 -14.70 -19.63 2.35
N SER A 305 -13.93 -19.56 1.27
CA SER A 305 -13.02 -20.62 0.86
C SER A 305 -11.81 -20.76 1.80
N THR A 306 -11.55 -21.99 2.23
CA THR A 306 -10.28 -22.37 2.86
C THR A 306 -9.22 -22.59 1.78
N MET A 307 -8.06 -21.96 1.96
CA MET A 307 -6.95 -22.03 1.02
C MET A 307 -5.88 -23.02 1.48
N ILE A 308 -5.26 -23.72 0.52
CA ILE A 308 -4.10 -24.58 0.74
C ILE A 308 -2.92 -23.99 -0.03
N TYR A 309 -1.81 -23.78 0.68
CA TYR A 309 -0.56 -23.31 0.09
C TYR A 309 0.53 -24.35 0.31
N ASP A 310 1.09 -24.85 -0.78
CA ASP A 310 2.31 -25.66 -0.79
C ASP A 310 3.48 -24.72 -1.08
N ILE A 311 4.33 -24.48 -0.07
CA ILE A 311 5.42 -23.51 -0.12
C ILE A 311 6.74 -24.25 -0.13
N LYS A 312 7.57 -23.97 -1.14
CA LYS A 312 8.92 -24.52 -1.25
C LYS A 312 9.94 -23.40 -1.35
N ILE A 313 10.88 -23.37 -0.41
CA ILE A 313 12.01 -22.45 -0.46
C ILE A 313 13.02 -23.01 -1.45
N VAL A 314 13.30 -22.28 -2.52
CA VAL A 314 14.26 -22.70 -3.57
C VAL A 314 15.64 -22.09 -3.36
N GLY A 315 15.75 -21.07 -2.51
CA GLY A 315 17.03 -20.51 -2.11
C GLY A 315 16.90 -19.34 -1.13
N MET A 316 18.04 -18.89 -0.61
CA MET A 316 18.11 -17.67 0.18
C MET A 316 19.43 -16.93 -0.07
N LYS A 317 19.42 -15.61 0.14
CA LYS A 317 20.61 -14.76 0.17
C LYS A 317 20.66 -14.02 1.50
N LYS A 318 21.78 -14.19 2.22
CA LYS A 318 22.03 -13.43 3.45
C LYS A 318 22.23 -11.96 3.10
N ASN A 319 21.45 -11.08 3.72
CA ASN A 319 21.80 -9.66 3.73
C ASN A 319 22.74 -9.43 4.91
N ALA A 320 24.02 -9.24 4.62
CA ALA A 320 24.96 -8.69 5.59
C ALA A 320 24.59 -7.21 5.77
N GLN A 321 23.96 -6.88 6.89
CA GLN A 321 23.87 -5.49 7.32
C GLN A 321 25.31 -4.98 7.52
N LYS A 322 25.72 -3.99 6.71
CA LYS A 322 26.80 -3.08 7.03
C LYS A 322 26.25 -1.95 7.89
#